data_AF-A0A255I8S5-F1
#
_entry.id   AF-A0A255I8S5-F1
#
_cell.length_a   1.000
_cell.length_b   1.000
_cell.length_c   1.000
_cell.angle_alpha   90.00
_cell.angle_beta   90.00
_cell.angle_gamma   90.00
#
_symmetry.space_group_name_H-M   'P 1'
#
loop_
_entity.id
_entity.type
_entity.pdbx_description
1 polymer ?
#
loop_
_entity_poly.entity_id
_entity_poly.type
_entity_poly.pdbx_seq_one_letter_code
_entity_poly.pdbx_strand_id
1 'polypeptide(L)'
;MNFKEGKCPKCLGILQVPEDRDKIICMYCGEKLKVAELLKQDDNQASVMQELKKPADYDKYLQIGMERLPKLLTEIDNPLVAFKKDRYEQFFNQIYQANSDLLEAIEQVCLFAQDKEETMQQIALNLVNKATLSIDAIPKKGAKEQKLMDYNLSLAVYVIPVILKYKNRTLEILADKILEEWKNKFPKTNVGKSDYENINKGFRKKLCYITTAVCETLGKGDDCYELTLLRNYRDNFLMSQDDGEEIISEYYNIAPTIVKRINKLSNSSEIYHAVWENYLNPCVRLIEEDRNTECKKVYYKMVKDLQQEYCH
;
A
#
# COMPACT_ATOMS: atom_id res chain seq x y z
N MET A 1 -17.62 -35.26 -17.54
CA MET A 1 -16.24 -34.76 -17.71
C MET A 1 -15.82 -34.21 -16.36
N ASN A 2 -14.83 -34.82 -15.73
CA ASN A 2 -14.25 -34.31 -14.50
C ASN A 2 -13.14 -33.33 -14.85
N PHE A 3 -13.11 -32.21 -14.13
CA PHE A 3 -12.08 -31.19 -14.27
C PHE A 3 -11.36 -31.05 -12.94
N LYS A 4 -10.03 -30.95 -12.99
CA LYS A 4 -9.17 -30.58 -11.86
C LYS A 4 -8.52 -29.24 -12.11
N GLU A 5 -8.12 -28.57 -11.03
CA GLU A 5 -7.36 -27.33 -11.14
C GLU A 5 -5.90 -27.65 -11.51
N GLY A 6 -5.31 -26.91 -12.44
CA GLY A 6 -3.91 -27.05 -12.79
C GLY A 6 -3.30 -25.70 -13.17
N LYS A 7 -1.99 -25.53 -13.01
CA LYS A 7 -1.31 -24.26 -13.35
C LYS A 7 -0.47 -24.41 -14.60
N CYS A 8 -0.55 -23.41 -15.49
CA CYS A 8 0.35 -23.37 -16.64
C CYS A 8 1.79 -23.15 -16.17
N PRO A 9 2.76 -24.02 -16.53
CA PRO A 9 4.15 -23.86 -16.09
C PRO A 9 4.85 -22.63 -16.70
N LYS A 10 4.28 -22.06 -17.77
CA LYS A 10 4.86 -20.91 -18.49
C LYS A 10 4.38 -19.56 -17.95
N CYS A 11 3.07 -19.40 -17.75
CA CYS A 11 2.48 -18.12 -17.32
C CYS A 11 1.83 -18.17 -15.93
N LEU A 12 1.84 -19.33 -15.27
CA LEU A 12 1.27 -19.57 -13.94
C LEU A 12 -0.24 -19.32 -13.82
N GLY A 13 -0.94 -19.10 -14.94
CA GLY A 13 -2.39 -18.98 -15.00
C GLY A 13 -3.09 -20.28 -14.55
N ILE A 14 -4.17 -20.13 -13.79
CA ILE A 14 -4.97 -21.23 -13.24
C ILE A 14 -5.93 -21.74 -14.32
N LEU A 15 -5.90 -23.04 -14.61
CA LEU A 15 -6.64 -23.69 -15.68
C LEU A 15 -7.55 -24.77 -15.09
N GLN A 16 -8.73 -24.94 -15.68
CA GLN A 16 -9.54 -26.14 -15.48
C GLN A 16 -9.12 -27.21 -16.47
N VAL A 17 -8.49 -28.27 -15.97
CA VAL A 17 -7.88 -29.33 -16.75
C VAL A 17 -8.85 -30.53 -16.83
N PRO A 18 -9.40 -30.86 -18.01
CA PRO A 18 -10.21 -32.06 -18.21
C PRO A 18 -9.35 -33.32 -18.10
N GLU A 19 -9.78 -34.27 -17.26
CA GLU A 19 -9.03 -35.52 -17.03
C GLU A 19 -9.06 -36.49 -18.22
N ASP A 20 -10.03 -36.33 -19.14
CA ASP A 20 -10.28 -37.22 -20.28
C ASP A 20 -9.49 -36.84 -21.54
N ARG A 21 -8.55 -35.88 -21.45
CA ARG A 21 -7.73 -35.44 -22.59
C ARG A 21 -6.25 -35.61 -22.31
N ASP A 22 -5.49 -35.89 -23.35
CA ASP A 22 -4.02 -35.98 -23.24
C ASP A 22 -3.35 -34.59 -23.26
N LYS A 23 -3.94 -33.63 -23.99
CA LYS A 23 -3.36 -32.30 -24.22
C LYS A 23 -4.42 -31.21 -24.21
N ILE A 24 -4.04 -30.05 -23.68
CA ILE A 24 -4.85 -28.82 -23.70
C ILE A 24 -4.00 -27.62 -24.12
N ILE A 25 -4.65 -26.50 -24.43
CA ILE A 25 -3.98 -25.24 -24.74
C ILE A 25 -4.28 -24.26 -23.60
N CYS A 26 -3.24 -23.61 -23.08
CA CYS A 26 -3.41 -22.57 -22.07
C CYS A 26 -4.19 -21.39 -22.66
N MET A 27 -5.31 -21.02 -22.02
CA MET A 27 -6.11 -19.87 -22.47
C MET A 27 -5.43 -18.50 -22.29
N TYR A 28 -4.40 -18.42 -21.43
CA TYR A 28 -3.71 -17.16 -21.13
C TYR A 28 -2.49 -16.91 -22.02
N CYS A 29 -1.72 -17.95 -22.38
CA CYS A 29 -0.48 -17.78 -23.13
C CYS A 29 -0.39 -18.60 -24.43
N GLY A 30 -1.42 -19.39 -24.75
CA GLY A 30 -1.50 -20.18 -25.98
C GLY A 30 -0.58 -21.41 -26.02
N GLU A 31 0.12 -21.73 -24.93
CA GLU A 31 1.05 -22.87 -24.87
C GLU A 31 0.30 -24.21 -24.89
N LYS A 32 0.85 -25.21 -25.60
CA LYS A 32 0.29 -26.57 -25.64
C LYS A 32 0.82 -27.37 -24.45
N LEU A 33 -0.07 -27.82 -23.57
CA LEU A 33 0.26 -28.49 -22.31
C LEU A 33 -0.20 -29.95 -22.35
N LYS A 34 0.55 -30.85 -21.71
CA LYS A 34 0.10 -32.24 -21.47
C LYS A 34 -0.66 -32.32 -20.16
N VAL A 35 -1.86 -32.90 -20.19
CA VAL A 35 -2.74 -33.02 -19.02
C VAL A 35 -2.09 -33.81 -17.90
N ALA A 36 -1.40 -34.92 -18.21
CA ALA A 36 -0.70 -35.73 -17.20
C ALA A 36 0.38 -34.96 -16.44
N GLU A 37 0.98 -33.92 -17.01
CA GLU A 37 1.99 -33.09 -16.31
C GLU A 37 1.35 -32.03 -15.42
N LEU A 38 0.14 -31.56 -15.77
CA LEU A 38 -0.64 -30.62 -14.98
C LEU A 38 -1.29 -31.31 -13.78
N LEU A 39 -1.80 -32.53 -13.96
CA LEU A 39 -2.45 -33.32 -12.90
C LEU A 39 -1.45 -33.93 -11.92
N LYS A 40 -0.19 -34.19 -12.34
CA LYS A 40 0.90 -34.60 -11.43
C LYS A 40 1.29 -33.52 -10.43
N GLN A 41 0.93 -32.25 -10.65
CA GLN A 41 1.18 -31.18 -9.69
C GLN A 41 0.22 -31.22 -8.49
N ASP A 42 -0.97 -31.84 -8.63
CA ASP A 42 -1.92 -32.05 -7.53
C ASP A 42 -1.52 -33.26 -6.66
N ASP A 43 -1.08 -34.36 -7.26
CA ASP A 43 -0.66 -35.56 -6.48
C ASP A 43 0.68 -35.35 -5.75
N ASN A 44 1.47 -34.34 -6.12
CA ASN A 44 2.70 -33.94 -5.41
C ASN A 44 2.47 -32.95 -4.27
N GLN A 45 1.22 -32.62 -3.91
CA GLN A 45 0.91 -31.91 -2.65
C GLN A 45 0.59 -32.86 -1.49
N ALA A 46 0.61 -34.17 -1.70
CA ALA A 46 0.68 -35.17 -0.65
C ALA A 46 1.89 -36.08 -0.90
N SER A 47 2.96 -35.90 -0.12
CA SER A 47 4.21 -36.69 -0.10
C SER A 47 5.38 -36.28 -1.03
N VAL A 48 5.86 -35.04 -0.89
CA VAL A 48 7.31 -34.80 -0.74
C VAL A 48 7.55 -33.78 0.39
N MET A 49 7.20 -34.16 1.62
CA MET A 49 7.99 -33.71 2.76
C MET A 49 9.22 -34.62 2.80
N GLN A 50 10.25 -34.28 2.03
CA GLN A 50 11.59 -34.56 2.56
C GLN A 50 11.64 -33.81 3.88
N GLU A 51 11.85 -34.52 4.99
CA GLU A 51 12.23 -33.90 6.25
C GLU A 51 13.48 -33.06 5.95
N LEU A 52 13.25 -31.79 5.67
CA LEU A 52 14.28 -30.78 5.56
C LEU A 52 14.96 -30.77 6.92
N LYS A 53 16.09 -31.47 7.02
CA LYS A 53 16.84 -31.62 8.26
C LYS A 53 17.13 -30.21 8.78
N LYS A 54 16.68 -29.91 10.00
CA LYS A 54 16.90 -28.60 10.62
C LYS A 54 18.36 -28.19 10.42
N PRO A 55 18.62 -27.01 9.84
CA PRO A 55 19.99 -26.54 9.66
C PRO A 55 20.66 -26.40 11.03
N ALA A 56 21.98 -26.57 11.09
CA ALA A 56 22.74 -26.42 12.34
C ALA A 56 22.52 -25.05 13.00
N ASP A 57 22.21 -24.03 12.19
CA ASP A 57 21.94 -22.66 12.64
C ASP A 57 20.46 -22.38 12.96
N TYR A 58 19.56 -23.38 12.99
CA TYR A 58 18.13 -23.17 13.24
C TYR A 58 17.86 -22.38 14.52
N ASP A 59 18.48 -22.76 15.64
CA ASP A 59 18.27 -22.09 16.93
C ASP A 59 18.78 -20.65 16.92
N LYS A 60 19.86 -20.39 16.16
CA LYS A 60 20.38 -19.03 15.94
C LYS A 60 19.39 -18.19 15.14
N TYR A 61 18.79 -18.74 14.08
CA TYR A 61 17.76 -18.02 13.31
C TYR A 61 16.51 -17.75 14.14
N LEU A 62 16.09 -18.71 14.97
CA LEU A 62 14.96 -18.55 15.88
C LEU A 62 15.23 -17.44 16.89
N GLN A 63 16.43 -17.43 17.48
CA GLN A 63 16.84 -16.36 18.39
C GLN A 63 16.83 -14.99 17.70
N ILE A 64 17.37 -14.89 16.47
CA ILE A 64 17.34 -13.66 15.66
C ILE A 64 15.90 -13.17 15.49
N GLY A 65 14.98 -14.05 15.07
CA GLY A 65 13.57 -13.73 14.91
C GLY A 65 12.92 -13.23 16.21
N MET A 66 13.15 -13.95 17.31
CA MET A 66 12.59 -13.61 18.63
C MET A 66 13.15 -12.33 19.23
N GLU A 67 14.41 -11.98 18.97
CA GLU A 67 15.04 -10.80 19.57
C GLU A 67 14.89 -9.53 18.71
N ARG A 68 15.00 -9.65 17.39
CA ARG A 68 15.07 -8.49 16.49
C ARG A 68 13.73 -8.09 15.89
N LEU A 69 12.79 -9.02 15.68
CA LEU A 69 11.46 -8.66 15.19
C LEU A 69 10.71 -7.70 16.13
N PRO A 70 10.72 -7.88 17.47
CA PRO A 70 10.12 -6.89 18.35
C PRO A 70 10.81 -5.53 18.30
N LYS A 71 12.15 -5.51 18.12
CA LYS A 71 12.94 -4.27 18.03
C LYS A 71 12.56 -3.44 16.80
N LEU A 72 12.21 -4.09 15.69
CA LEU A 72 11.68 -3.43 14.49
C LEU A 72 10.46 -2.55 14.80
N LEU A 73 9.66 -2.90 15.81
CA LEU A 73 8.56 -2.07 16.29
C LEU A 73 9.00 -1.09 17.39
N THR A 74 9.73 -1.58 18.41
CA THR A 74 9.96 -0.81 19.64
C THR A 74 11.01 0.29 19.50
N GLU A 75 11.93 0.18 18.52
CA GLU A 75 13.01 1.16 18.28
C GLU A 75 12.60 2.29 17.34
N ILE A 76 11.39 2.22 16.75
CA ILE A 76 10.85 3.34 15.96
C ILE A 76 10.26 4.38 16.91
N ASP A 77 11.04 5.42 17.19
CA ASP A 77 10.59 6.57 17.97
C ASP A 77 9.94 7.63 17.07
N ASN A 78 8.80 8.17 17.54
CA ASN A 78 8.04 9.22 16.85
C ASN A 78 7.80 8.91 15.36
N PRO A 79 7.10 7.80 15.02
CA PRO A 79 6.93 7.32 13.64
C PRO A 79 6.37 8.36 12.66
N LEU A 80 5.60 9.34 13.16
CA LEU A 80 5.06 10.47 12.40
C LEU A 80 6.13 11.39 11.79
N VAL A 81 7.32 11.47 12.37
CA VAL A 81 8.40 12.36 11.87
C VAL A 81 8.89 11.90 10.49
N ALA A 82 9.01 10.58 10.32
CA ALA A 82 9.44 9.96 9.07
C ALA A 82 8.26 9.66 8.12
N PHE A 83 7.03 9.62 8.62
CA PHE A 83 5.82 9.39 7.83
C PHE A 83 5.38 10.65 7.07
N LYS A 84 6.26 11.13 6.17
CA LYS A 84 6.05 12.32 5.33
C LYS A 84 6.45 12.01 3.90
N LYS A 85 5.82 12.67 2.93
CA LYS A 85 6.06 12.45 1.48
C LYS A 85 7.55 12.48 1.09
N ASP A 86 8.32 13.39 1.67
CA ASP A 86 9.74 13.61 1.38
C ASP A 86 10.70 12.67 2.14
N ARG A 87 10.22 11.97 3.18
CA ARG A 87 11.07 11.19 4.10
C ARG A 87 10.71 9.72 4.18
N TYR A 88 9.45 9.38 3.92
CA TYR A 88 8.92 8.04 4.11
C TYR A 88 9.69 7.01 3.29
N GLU A 89 9.89 7.26 2.00
CA GLU A 89 10.59 6.35 1.11
C GLU A 89 12.03 6.07 1.56
N GLN A 90 12.78 7.12 1.93
CA GLN A 90 14.15 6.97 2.41
C GLN A 90 14.21 6.20 3.73
N PHE A 91 13.40 6.59 4.71
CA PHE A 91 13.39 5.95 6.02
C PHE A 91 12.92 4.49 5.94
N PHE A 92 11.89 4.23 5.14
CA PHE A 92 11.38 2.89 4.89
C PHE A 92 12.46 1.98 4.27
N ASN A 93 13.17 2.46 3.25
CA ASN A 93 14.22 1.70 2.60
C ASN A 93 15.40 1.41 3.55
N GLN A 94 15.75 2.36 4.44
CA GLN A 94 16.75 2.14 5.48
C GLN A 94 16.35 1.02 6.43
N ILE A 95 15.12 1.05 6.94
CA ILE A 95 14.60 -0.01 7.83
C ILE A 95 14.59 -1.36 7.10
N TYR A 96 14.10 -1.41 5.86
CA TYR A 96 14.03 -2.64 5.09
C TYR A 96 15.44 -3.24 4.85
N GLN A 97 16.40 -2.42 4.44
CA GLN A 97 17.78 -2.88 4.20
C GLN A 97 18.44 -3.38 5.49
N ALA A 98 18.29 -2.65 6.59
CA ALA A 98 18.87 -3.00 7.90
C ALA A 98 18.27 -4.27 8.53
N ASN A 99 17.12 -4.76 8.02
CA ASN A 99 16.43 -5.93 8.55
C ASN A 99 16.23 -7.04 7.49
N SER A 100 16.91 -6.96 6.36
CA SER A 100 16.82 -8.00 5.32
C SER A 100 17.26 -9.38 5.82
N ASP A 101 18.34 -9.43 6.59
CA ASP A 101 18.87 -10.64 7.24
C ASP A 101 17.94 -11.21 8.33
N LEU A 102 17.19 -10.34 9.03
CA LEU A 102 16.15 -10.74 9.96
C LEU A 102 15.00 -11.45 9.23
N LEU A 103 14.54 -10.91 8.10
CA LEU A 103 13.45 -11.50 7.32
C LEU A 103 13.85 -12.87 6.76
N GLU A 104 15.09 -12.99 6.26
CA GLU A 104 15.67 -14.27 5.83
C GLU A 104 15.74 -15.27 6.99
N ALA A 105 16.22 -14.87 8.17
CA ALA A 105 16.27 -15.75 9.34
C ALA A 105 14.89 -16.27 9.75
N ILE A 106 13.87 -15.41 9.76
CA ILE A 106 12.49 -15.81 10.08
C ILE A 106 11.94 -16.75 9.02
N GLU A 107 12.22 -16.51 7.73
CA GLU A 107 11.85 -17.42 6.65
C GLU A 107 12.47 -18.80 6.87
N GLN A 108 13.77 -18.90 7.18
CA GLN A 108 14.44 -20.16 7.48
C GLN A 108 13.77 -20.88 8.67
N VAL A 109 13.50 -20.16 9.76
CA VAL A 109 12.81 -20.73 10.93
C VAL A 109 11.47 -21.34 10.53
N CYS A 110 10.65 -20.59 9.79
CA CYS A 110 9.32 -21.06 9.39
C CYS A 110 9.38 -22.19 8.35
N LEU A 111 10.42 -22.24 7.52
CA LEU A 111 10.60 -23.30 6.53
C LEU A 111 10.94 -24.65 7.18
N PHE A 112 11.82 -24.63 8.18
CA PHE A 112 12.39 -25.81 8.87
C PHE A 112 11.72 -26.14 10.22
N ALA A 113 10.74 -25.34 10.65
CA ALA A 113 9.97 -25.63 11.86
C ALA A 113 9.22 -26.97 11.73
N GLN A 114 9.20 -27.73 12.83
CA GLN A 114 8.40 -28.96 12.93
C GLN A 114 6.91 -28.63 12.89
N ASP A 115 6.50 -27.65 13.70
CA ASP A 115 5.19 -27.03 13.63
C ASP A 115 5.35 -25.57 13.18
N LYS A 116 5.05 -25.33 11.91
CA LYS A 116 5.18 -24.00 11.29
C LYS A 116 4.17 -23.01 11.87
N GLU A 117 2.96 -23.48 12.13
CA GLU A 117 1.87 -22.63 12.60
C GLU A 117 2.14 -22.18 14.04
N GLU A 118 2.50 -23.12 14.93
CA GLU A 118 2.88 -22.81 16.30
C GLU A 118 4.09 -21.88 16.34
N THR A 119 5.12 -22.14 15.53
CA THR A 119 6.33 -21.31 15.51
C THR A 119 6.03 -19.88 15.04
N MET A 120 5.23 -19.71 13.98
CA MET A 120 4.81 -18.37 13.53
C MET A 120 3.98 -17.65 14.58
N GLN A 121 3.08 -18.37 15.27
CA GLN A 121 2.28 -17.79 16.34
C GLN A 121 3.16 -17.36 17.53
N GLN A 122 4.15 -18.15 17.92
CA GLN A 122 5.10 -17.78 18.98
C GLN A 122 5.90 -16.52 18.62
N ILE A 123 6.38 -16.41 17.38
CA ILE A 123 7.10 -15.23 16.89
C ILE A 123 6.20 -13.98 16.95
N ALA A 124 4.97 -14.10 16.44
CA ALA A 124 3.98 -13.01 16.46
C ALA A 124 3.62 -12.57 17.88
N LEU A 125 3.31 -13.54 18.75
CA LEU A 125 2.95 -13.30 20.15
C LEU A 125 4.10 -12.64 20.93
N ASN A 126 5.35 -13.02 20.66
CA ASN A 126 6.51 -12.42 21.30
C ASN A 126 6.66 -10.92 20.93
N LEU A 127 6.41 -10.51 19.68
CA LEU A 127 6.37 -9.09 19.31
C LEU A 127 5.31 -8.33 20.12
N VAL A 128 4.09 -8.88 20.19
CA VAL A 128 2.98 -8.24 20.91
C VAL A 128 3.25 -8.15 22.41
N ASN A 129 3.85 -9.19 22.99
CA ASN A 129 4.23 -9.22 24.40
C ASN A 129 5.30 -8.18 24.72
N LYS A 130 6.34 -8.04 23.89
CA LYS A 130 7.38 -7.01 24.07
C LYS A 130 6.80 -5.59 23.95
N ALA A 131 5.91 -5.36 22.99
CA ALA A 131 5.20 -4.08 22.87
C ALA A 131 4.34 -3.80 24.11
N THR A 132 3.63 -4.81 24.61
CA THR A 132 2.82 -4.72 25.83
C THR A 132 3.66 -4.36 27.04
N LEU A 133 4.77 -5.06 27.28
CA LEU A 133 5.68 -4.77 28.39
C LEU A 133 6.21 -3.33 28.32
N SER A 134 6.55 -2.86 27.11
CA SER A 134 6.99 -1.49 26.89
C SER A 134 5.91 -0.45 27.22
N ILE A 135 4.65 -0.70 26.86
CA ILE A 135 3.51 0.18 27.20
C ILE A 135 3.24 0.13 28.71
N ASP A 136 3.25 -1.06 29.31
CA ASP A 136 2.88 -1.23 30.71
C ASP A 136 3.87 -0.61 31.68
N ALA A 137 5.14 -0.50 31.28
CA ALA A 137 6.19 0.20 32.01
C ALA A 137 5.95 1.73 32.13
N ILE A 138 5.07 2.32 31.31
CA ILE A 138 4.81 3.77 31.32
C ILE A 138 3.80 4.12 32.42
N PRO A 139 4.13 4.94 33.44
CA PRO A 139 3.20 5.19 34.55
C PRO A 139 1.97 6.03 34.15
N LYS A 140 2.15 7.01 33.25
CA LYS A 140 1.12 8.00 32.91
C LYS A 140 0.17 7.45 31.83
N LYS A 141 -1.13 7.40 32.13
CA LYS A 141 -2.17 6.90 31.21
C LYS A 141 -2.12 7.54 29.82
N GLY A 142 -2.07 8.87 29.71
CA GLY A 142 -2.01 9.54 28.41
C GLY A 142 -0.75 9.21 27.61
N ALA A 143 0.38 8.95 28.28
CA ALA A 143 1.61 8.53 27.62
C ALA A 143 1.55 7.06 27.16
N LYS A 144 0.84 6.18 27.89
CA LYS A 144 0.52 4.82 27.42
C LYS A 144 -0.29 4.85 26.13
N GLU A 145 -1.35 5.68 26.11
CA GLU A 145 -2.23 5.84 24.94
C GLU A 145 -1.45 6.36 23.73
N GLN A 146 -0.58 7.36 23.92
CA GLN A 146 0.29 7.85 22.85
C GLN A 146 1.24 6.76 22.35
N LYS A 147 1.93 6.03 23.23
CA LYS A 147 2.86 4.97 22.81
C LYS A 147 2.15 3.85 22.06
N LEU A 148 0.92 3.50 22.46
CA LEU A 148 0.09 2.56 21.72
C LEU A 148 -0.29 3.09 20.33
N MET A 149 -0.62 4.39 20.21
CA MET A 149 -0.87 5.02 18.90
C MET A 149 0.38 5.00 18.01
N ASP A 150 1.55 5.31 18.58
CA ASP A 150 2.83 5.24 17.87
C ASP A 150 3.09 3.81 17.36
N TYR A 151 2.90 2.80 18.21
CA TYR A 151 3.05 1.41 17.78
C TYR A 151 2.01 0.99 16.73
N ASN A 152 0.76 1.42 16.83
CA ASN A 152 -0.25 1.15 15.80
C ASN A 152 0.18 1.72 14.44
N LEU A 153 0.70 2.95 14.44
CA LEU A 153 1.21 3.59 13.23
C LEU A 153 2.44 2.83 12.70
N SER A 154 3.44 2.60 13.56
CA SER A 154 4.66 1.88 13.18
C SER A 154 4.38 0.50 12.60
N LEU A 155 3.45 -0.22 13.20
CA LEU A 155 3.01 -1.53 12.74
C LEU A 155 2.38 -1.43 11.35
N ALA A 156 1.44 -0.50 11.16
CA ALA A 156 0.73 -0.30 9.89
C ALA A 156 1.63 0.16 8.74
N VAL A 157 2.60 1.05 9.00
CA VAL A 157 3.32 1.77 7.92
C VAL A 157 4.79 1.41 7.78
N TYR A 158 5.38 0.70 8.73
CA TYR A 158 6.78 0.24 8.67
C TYR A 158 6.89 -1.28 8.83
N VAL A 159 6.45 -1.85 9.96
CA VAL A 159 6.70 -3.26 10.28
C VAL A 159 6.02 -4.21 9.29
N ILE A 160 4.69 -4.11 9.13
CA ILE A 160 3.94 -4.96 8.21
C ILE A 160 4.42 -4.76 6.76
N PRO A 161 4.55 -3.52 6.24
CA PRO A 161 5.01 -3.35 4.87
C PRO A 161 6.47 -3.79 4.65
N VAL A 162 7.36 -3.73 5.65
CA VAL A 162 8.73 -4.28 5.57
C VAL A 162 8.69 -5.79 5.38
N ILE A 163 7.85 -6.49 6.14
CA ILE A 163 7.64 -7.94 6.00
C ILE A 163 7.08 -8.27 4.61
N LEU A 164 6.07 -7.52 4.14
CA LEU A 164 5.44 -7.74 2.84
C LEU A 164 6.36 -7.40 1.65
N LYS A 165 7.28 -6.45 1.80
CA LYS A 165 8.23 -6.06 0.74
C LYS A 165 9.17 -7.19 0.34
N TYR A 166 9.41 -8.16 1.23
CA TYR A 166 10.24 -9.33 0.95
C TYR A 166 9.59 -10.31 -0.05
N LYS A 167 8.27 -10.19 -0.33
CA LYS A 167 7.54 -10.97 -1.33
C LYS A 167 7.62 -12.49 -1.14
N ASN A 168 7.47 -12.94 0.11
CA ASN A 168 7.44 -14.34 0.48
C ASN A 168 6.12 -14.72 1.17
N ARG A 169 5.50 -15.83 0.74
CA ARG A 169 4.18 -16.27 1.24
C ARG A 169 4.19 -16.61 2.73
N THR A 170 5.28 -17.20 3.24
CA THR A 170 5.41 -17.55 4.66
C THR A 170 5.47 -16.30 5.54
N LEU A 171 6.23 -15.29 5.11
CA LEU A 171 6.28 -14.00 5.81
C LEU A 171 4.96 -13.22 5.70
N GLU A 172 4.23 -13.37 4.60
CA GLU A 172 2.88 -12.80 4.50
C GLU A 172 1.90 -13.40 5.53
N ILE A 173 1.96 -14.72 5.75
CA ILE A 173 1.16 -15.39 6.80
C ILE A 173 1.59 -14.92 8.20
N LEU A 174 2.89 -14.74 8.43
CA LEU A 174 3.38 -14.17 9.69
C LEU A 174 2.83 -12.75 9.91
N ALA A 175 2.78 -11.91 8.88
CA ALA A 175 2.19 -10.58 8.99
C ALA A 175 0.71 -10.64 9.42
N ASP A 176 -0.06 -11.59 8.89
CA ASP A 176 -1.45 -11.82 9.31
C ASP A 176 -1.52 -12.25 10.78
N LYS A 177 -0.67 -13.19 11.22
CA LYS A 177 -0.61 -13.63 12.63
C LYS A 177 -0.24 -12.49 13.57
N ILE A 178 0.68 -11.60 13.18
CA ILE A 178 1.02 -10.42 13.97
C ILE A 178 -0.20 -9.51 14.15
N LEU A 179 -0.97 -9.26 13.07
CA LEU A 179 -2.17 -8.43 13.14
C LEU A 179 -3.29 -9.07 13.97
N GLU A 180 -3.47 -10.39 13.87
CA GLU A 180 -4.41 -11.16 14.69
C GLU A 180 -4.05 -11.04 16.19
N GLU A 181 -2.81 -11.33 16.56
CA GLU A 181 -2.34 -11.25 17.95
C GLU A 181 -2.38 -9.79 18.48
N TRP A 182 -2.07 -8.81 17.63
CA TRP A 182 -2.19 -7.40 17.98
C TRP A 182 -3.64 -7.02 18.27
N LYS A 183 -4.59 -7.46 17.44
CA LYS A 183 -6.02 -7.21 17.63
C LYS A 183 -6.56 -7.90 18.88
N ASN A 184 -6.11 -9.12 19.16
CA ASN A 184 -6.47 -9.86 20.39
C ASN A 184 -6.00 -9.09 21.63
N LYS A 185 -4.77 -8.58 21.61
CA LYS A 185 -4.21 -7.84 22.75
C LYS A 185 -4.77 -6.43 22.89
N PHE A 186 -5.03 -5.74 21.77
CA PHE A 186 -5.54 -4.37 21.73
C PHE A 186 -6.82 -4.26 20.89
N PRO A 187 -7.97 -4.78 21.36
CA PRO A 187 -9.21 -4.88 20.57
C PRO A 187 -9.75 -3.55 20.03
N LYS A 188 -9.44 -2.44 20.70
CA LYS A 188 -9.86 -1.08 20.31
C LYS A 188 -9.04 -0.49 19.16
N THR A 189 -7.94 -1.13 18.76
CA THR A 189 -7.08 -0.66 17.67
C THR A 189 -7.59 -1.18 16.33
N ASN A 190 -7.27 -0.47 15.25
CA ASN A 190 -7.60 -0.88 13.89
C ASN A 190 -6.36 -0.71 13.01
N VAL A 191 -5.46 -1.68 13.09
CA VAL A 191 -4.23 -1.73 12.28
C VAL A 191 -4.53 -2.57 11.04
N GLY A 192 -4.44 -1.94 9.87
CA GLY A 192 -4.69 -2.61 8.59
C GLY A 192 -3.43 -3.26 8.00
N LYS A 193 -3.63 -4.25 7.15
CA LYS A 193 -2.58 -4.82 6.28
C LYS A 193 -2.45 -3.95 5.04
N SER A 194 -1.29 -3.33 4.84
CA SER A 194 -0.97 -2.56 3.63
C SER A 194 0.49 -2.76 3.25
N ASP A 195 0.79 -2.76 1.96
CA ASP A 195 2.15 -2.88 1.46
C ASP A 195 2.78 -1.51 1.21
N TYR A 196 4.11 -1.52 1.01
CA TYR A 196 4.89 -0.31 0.79
C TYR A 196 4.41 0.47 -0.44
N GLU A 197 4.05 -0.22 -1.52
CA GLU A 197 3.67 0.45 -2.77
C GLU A 197 2.35 1.21 -2.61
N ASN A 198 1.37 0.63 -1.93
CA ASN A 198 0.09 1.26 -1.65
C ASN A 198 0.24 2.48 -0.73
N ILE A 199 1.09 2.38 0.31
CA ILE A 199 1.36 3.51 1.21
C ILE A 199 2.13 4.62 0.49
N ASN A 200 3.17 4.26 -0.27
CA ASN A 200 3.96 5.23 -1.02
C ASN A 200 3.13 5.90 -2.12
N LYS A 201 2.25 5.13 -2.80
CA LYS A 201 1.24 5.68 -3.70
C LYS A 201 0.28 6.63 -2.99
N GLY A 202 -0.07 6.38 -1.73
CA GLY A 202 -0.84 7.31 -0.90
C GLY A 202 -0.19 8.69 -0.75
N PHE A 203 1.13 8.75 -0.55
CA PHE A 203 1.88 10.02 -0.57
C PHE A 203 2.00 10.64 -1.96
N ARG A 204 1.98 9.78 -2.99
CA ARG A 204 2.02 10.16 -4.40
C ARG A 204 0.63 10.37 -5.00
N LYS A 205 -0.47 10.25 -4.24
CA LYS A 205 -1.80 10.71 -4.66
C LYS A 205 -1.62 12.18 -4.97
N LYS A 206 -1.60 12.45 -6.27
CA LYS A 206 -1.45 13.77 -6.86
C LYS A 206 -2.65 14.59 -6.34
N LEU A 207 -2.45 15.39 -5.30
CA LEU A 207 -3.50 16.25 -4.74
C LEU A 207 -3.94 17.26 -5.80
N CYS A 208 -5.22 17.35 -6.12
CA CYS A 208 -5.77 18.45 -6.91
C CYS A 208 -5.95 19.68 -6.00
N TYR A 209 -4.87 20.38 -5.65
CA TYR A 209 -4.91 21.48 -4.66
C TYR A 209 -6.07 22.47 -4.87
N ILE A 210 -6.25 22.98 -6.09
CA ILE A 210 -7.33 23.92 -6.41
C ILE A 210 -8.71 23.24 -6.30
N THR A 211 -8.88 22.06 -6.89
CA THR A 211 -10.17 21.35 -6.88
C THR A 211 -10.58 20.90 -5.48
N THR A 212 -9.62 20.47 -4.65
CA THR A 212 -9.87 20.14 -3.24
C THR A 212 -10.35 21.38 -2.48
N ALA A 213 -9.65 22.51 -2.58
CA ALA A 213 -10.07 23.76 -1.91
C ALA A 213 -11.46 24.24 -2.36
N VAL A 214 -11.78 24.08 -3.64
CA VAL A 214 -13.11 24.40 -4.17
C VAL A 214 -14.18 23.46 -3.63
N CYS A 215 -13.97 22.14 -3.69
CA CYS A 215 -14.92 21.15 -3.20
C CYS A 215 -15.18 21.28 -1.70
N GLU A 216 -14.14 21.53 -0.89
CA GLU A 216 -14.25 21.82 0.54
C GLU A 216 -15.12 23.06 0.79
N THR A 217 -14.91 24.14 0.03
CA THR A 217 -15.69 25.39 0.15
C THR A 217 -17.17 25.18 -0.18
N LEU A 218 -17.47 24.29 -1.14
CA LEU A 218 -18.84 23.92 -1.51
C LEU A 218 -19.48 22.91 -0.54
N GLY A 219 -18.78 22.52 0.53
CA GLY A 219 -19.25 21.52 1.48
C GLY A 219 -19.30 20.09 0.92
N LYS A 220 -18.59 19.82 -0.18
CA LYS A 220 -18.45 18.49 -0.77
C LYS A 220 -17.29 17.75 -0.08
N GLY A 221 -17.47 16.48 0.25
CA GLY A 221 -16.42 15.67 0.89
C GLY A 221 -15.19 15.42 -0.01
N ASP A 222 -14.08 14.99 0.60
CA ASP A 222 -12.76 14.80 -0.04
C ASP A 222 -12.69 13.73 -1.16
N ASP A 223 -13.76 12.95 -1.31
CA ASP A 223 -13.94 11.93 -2.33
C ASP A 223 -15.26 12.13 -3.10
N CYS A 224 -15.72 13.39 -3.25
CA CYS A 224 -16.91 13.67 -4.06
C CYS A 224 -16.71 13.24 -5.53
N TYR A 225 -17.83 12.98 -6.21
CA TYR A 225 -17.84 12.46 -7.57
C TYR A 225 -16.99 13.32 -8.52
N GLU A 226 -17.16 14.63 -8.48
CA GLU A 226 -16.49 15.56 -9.39
C GLU A 226 -14.98 15.66 -9.13
N LEU A 227 -14.57 15.61 -7.86
CA LEU A 227 -13.16 15.58 -7.48
C LEU A 227 -12.49 14.29 -7.93
N THR A 228 -13.18 13.15 -7.81
CA THR A 228 -12.70 11.85 -8.30
C THR A 228 -12.63 11.83 -9.82
N LEU A 229 -13.63 12.37 -10.51
CA LEU A 229 -13.68 12.48 -11.97
C LEU A 229 -12.50 13.31 -12.50
N LEU A 230 -12.26 14.49 -11.92
CA LEU A 230 -11.16 15.37 -12.32
C LEU A 230 -9.77 14.79 -12.00
N ARG A 231 -9.63 14.08 -10.86
CA ARG A 231 -8.41 13.32 -10.53
C ARG A 231 -8.13 12.25 -11.58
N ASN A 232 -9.15 11.45 -11.92
CA ASN A 232 -9.03 10.39 -12.94
C ASN A 232 -8.73 10.95 -14.33
N TYR A 233 -9.37 12.06 -14.72
CA TYR A 233 -9.07 12.74 -15.98
C TYR A 233 -7.60 13.17 -16.05
N ARG A 234 -7.09 13.82 -15.00
CA ARG A 234 -5.70 14.26 -14.95
C ARG A 234 -4.72 13.07 -14.96
N ASP A 235 -4.95 12.10 -14.09
CA ASP A 235 -4.00 11.00 -13.85
C ASP A 235 -3.96 9.99 -14.99
N ASN A 236 -5.06 9.84 -15.75
CA ASN A 236 -5.13 8.91 -16.88
C ASN A 236 -5.06 9.64 -18.23
N PHE A 237 -6.02 10.52 -18.53
CA PHE A 237 -6.10 11.17 -19.84
C PHE A 237 -5.00 12.20 -20.01
N LEU A 238 -4.87 13.18 -19.11
CA LEU A 238 -3.90 14.26 -19.28
C LEU A 238 -2.47 13.72 -19.24
N MET A 239 -2.16 12.78 -18.35
CA MET A 239 -0.83 12.14 -18.25
C MET A 239 -0.44 11.34 -19.51
N SER A 240 -1.41 10.86 -20.30
CA SER A 240 -1.13 10.10 -21.54
C SER A 240 -0.94 10.97 -22.79
N GLN A 241 -1.05 12.30 -22.65
CA GLN A 241 -0.76 13.25 -23.75
C GLN A 241 0.74 13.59 -23.79
N ASP A 242 1.26 13.89 -24.98
CA ASP A 242 2.68 14.17 -25.21
C ASP A 242 3.23 15.36 -24.37
N ASP A 243 2.40 16.37 -24.09
CA ASP A 243 2.69 17.54 -23.24
C ASP A 243 2.05 17.45 -21.84
N GLY A 244 1.46 16.29 -21.53
CA GLY A 244 0.69 16.06 -20.32
C GLY A 244 1.49 16.17 -19.03
N GLU A 245 2.69 15.60 -19.04
CA GLU A 245 3.59 15.62 -17.89
C GLU A 245 4.04 17.04 -17.53
N GLU A 246 4.35 17.86 -18.53
CA GLU A 246 4.74 19.27 -18.34
C GLU A 246 3.61 20.09 -17.73
N ILE A 247 2.39 19.97 -18.26
CA ILE A 247 1.20 20.68 -17.75
C ILE A 247 0.90 20.27 -16.31
N ILE A 248 0.98 18.98 -16.00
CA ILE A 248 0.75 18.48 -14.63
C ILE A 248 1.85 18.99 -13.69
N SER A 249 3.11 18.96 -14.12
CA SER A 249 4.24 19.48 -13.34
C SER A 249 4.07 20.96 -13.03
N GLU A 250 3.72 21.77 -14.03
CA GLU A 250 3.46 23.19 -13.86
C GLU A 250 2.32 23.45 -12.86
N TYR A 251 1.21 22.70 -12.99
CA TYR A 251 0.11 22.75 -12.02
C TYR A 251 0.59 22.47 -10.59
N TYR A 252 1.39 21.42 -10.39
CA TYR A 252 1.90 21.05 -9.06
C TYR A 252 2.81 22.09 -8.44
N ASN A 253 3.56 22.83 -9.25
CA ASN A 253 4.45 23.88 -8.78
C ASN A 253 3.68 25.13 -8.32
N ILE A 254 2.60 25.48 -9.02
CA ILE A 254 1.92 26.77 -8.83
C ILE A 254 0.67 26.64 -7.94
N ALA A 255 -0.10 25.56 -8.06
CA ALA A 255 -1.39 25.39 -7.39
C ALA A 255 -1.35 25.53 -5.85
N PRO A 256 -0.33 25.02 -5.12
CA PRO A 256 -0.23 25.26 -3.67
C PRO A 256 -0.10 26.75 -3.31
N THR A 257 0.62 27.52 -4.14
CA THR A 257 0.82 28.96 -3.92
C THR A 257 -0.47 29.73 -4.18
N ILE A 258 -1.20 29.40 -5.25
CA ILE A 258 -2.51 29.99 -5.57
C ILE A 258 -3.47 29.77 -4.39
N VAL A 259 -3.67 28.51 -3.96
CA VAL A 259 -4.57 28.17 -2.85
C VAL A 259 -4.18 28.91 -1.57
N LYS A 260 -2.87 28.94 -1.24
CA LYS A 260 -2.37 29.65 -0.06
C LYS A 260 -2.67 31.15 -0.11
N ARG A 261 -2.60 31.78 -1.27
CA ARG A 261 -2.87 33.22 -1.42
C ARG A 261 -4.37 33.51 -1.41
N ILE A 262 -5.19 32.71 -2.09
CA ILE A 262 -6.66 32.83 -2.04
C ILE A 262 -7.16 32.67 -0.60
N ASN A 263 -6.66 31.67 0.14
CA ASN A 263 -7.08 31.43 1.54
C ASN A 263 -6.76 32.58 2.51
N LYS A 264 -5.87 33.50 2.15
CA LYS A 264 -5.57 34.69 2.96
C LYS A 264 -6.53 35.85 2.72
N LEU A 265 -7.32 35.80 1.65
CA LEU A 265 -8.30 36.83 1.31
C LEU A 265 -9.59 36.61 2.09
N SER A 266 -10.25 37.69 2.50
CA SER A 266 -11.52 37.63 3.23
C SER A 266 -12.67 37.10 2.38
N ASN A 267 -12.56 37.19 1.06
CA ASN A 267 -13.55 36.72 0.08
C ASN A 267 -13.13 35.38 -0.59
N SER A 268 -12.28 34.58 0.05
CA SER A 268 -11.80 33.29 -0.47
C SER A 268 -12.92 32.35 -0.91
N SER A 269 -14.03 32.32 -0.16
CA SER A 269 -15.20 31.50 -0.51
C SER A 269 -15.83 31.91 -1.85
N GLU A 270 -16.00 33.20 -2.10
CA GLU A 270 -16.57 33.72 -3.36
C GLU A 270 -15.65 33.40 -4.54
N ILE A 271 -14.34 33.51 -4.34
CA ILE A 271 -13.33 33.17 -5.35
C ILE A 271 -13.44 31.69 -5.72
N TYR A 272 -13.53 30.79 -4.74
CA TYR A 272 -13.67 29.36 -5.04
C TYR A 272 -15.00 29.00 -5.70
N HIS A 273 -16.10 29.70 -5.38
CA HIS A 273 -17.36 29.55 -6.11
C HIS A 273 -17.22 30.00 -7.56
N ALA A 274 -16.51 31.10 -7.82
CA ALA A 274 -16.23 31.54 -9.19
C ALA A 274 -15.34 30.53 -9.95
N VAL A 275 -14.34 29.95 -9.30
CA VAL A 275 -13.48 28.91 -9.90
C VAL A 275 -14.29 27.66 -10.25
N TRP A 276 -15.24 27.28 -9.38
CA TRP A 276 -16.16 26.18 -9.66
C TRP A 276 -16.98 26.44 -10.91
N GLU A 277 -17.71 27.56 -10.95
CA GLU A 277 -18.65 27.85 -12.04
C GLU A 277 -17.95 28.09 -13.37
N ASN A 278 -16.81 28.80 -13.36
CA ASN A 278 -16.15 29.22 -14.59
C ASN A 278 -15.23 28.15 -15.20
N TYR A 279 -14.73 27.20 -14.40
CA TYR A 279 -13.73 26.24 -14.86
C TYR A 279 -14.06 24.78 -14.51
N LEU A 280 -14.25 24.46 -13.23
CA LEU A 280 -14.34 23.06 -12.80
C LEU A 280 -15.66 22.40 -13.22
N ASN A 281 -16.79 23.08 -13.11
CA ASN A 281 -18.10 22.59 -13.56
C ASN A 281 -18.13 22.38 -15.09
N PRO A 282 -17.63 23.32 -15.93
CA PRO A 282 -17.41 23.06 -17.35
C PRO A 282 -16.51 21.87 -17.64
N CYS A 283 -15.39 21.72 -16.92
CA CYS A 283 -14.51 20.55 -17.07
C CYS A 283 -15.25 19.24 -16.78
N VAL A 284 -16.04 19.17 -15.69
CA VAL A 284 -16.83 17.98 -15.34
C VAL A 284 -17.76 17.59 -16.49
N ARG A 285 -18.53 18.54 -17.01
CA ARG A 285 -19.45 18.29 -18.14
C ARG A 285 -18.71 17.82 -19.40
N LEU A 286 -17.58 18.45 -19.71
CA LEU A 286 -16.77 18.09 -20.88
C LEU A 286 -16.18 16.67 -20.74
N ILE A 287 -15.82 16.24 -19.53
CA ILE A 287 -15.35 14.88 -19.28
C ILE A 287 -16.52 13.89 -19.43
N GLU A 288 -17.70 14.22 -18.90
CA GLU A 288 -18.91 13.37 -19.03
C GLU A 288 -19.38 13.22 -20.49
N GLU A 289 -19.13 14.23 -21.33
CA GLU A 289 -19.39 14.20 -22.77
C GLU A 289 -18.25 13.57 -23.60
N ASP A 290 -17.23 12.96 -22.98
CA ASP A 290 -16.01 12.43 -23.61
C ASP A 290 -15.19 13.46 -24.43
N ARG A 291 -15.43 14.77 -24.22
CA ARG A 291 -14.75 15.90 -24.88
C ARG A 291 -13.44 16.26 -24.17
N ASN A 292 -12.60 15.24 -23.98
CA ASN A 292 -11.41 15.29 -23.16
C ASN A 292 -10.36 16.33 -23.63
N THR A 293 -10.21 16.56 -24.94
CA THR A 293 -9.29 17.57 -25.48
C THR A 293 -9.74 19.01 -25.22
N GLU A 294 -11.05 19.24 -25.13
CA GLU A 294 -11.61 20.55 -24.79
C GLU A 294 -11.49 20.83 -23.30
N CYS A 295 -11.75 19.81 -22.47
CA CYS A 295 -11.48 19.87 -21.04
C CYS A 295 -10.03 20.28 -20.74
N LYS A 296 -9.06 19.79 -21.52
CA LYS A 296 -7.65 20.16 -21.37
C LYS A 296 -7.42 21.66 -21.52
N LYS A 297 -8.08 22.30 -22.49
CA LYS A 297 -7.97 23.75 -22.73
C LYS A 297 -8.54 24.55 -21.55
N VAL A 298 -9.69 24.14 -21.03
CA VAL A 298 -10.32 24.78 -19.86
C VAL A 298 -9.47 24.58 -18.61
N TYR A 299 -8.94 23.38 -18.39
CA TYR A 299 -8.05 23.06 -17.28
C TYR A 299 -6.78 23.90 -17.30
N TYR A 300 -6.12 24.01 -18.45
CA TYR A 300 -4.92 24.83 -18.61
C TYR A 300 -5.21 26.32 -18.41
N LYS A 301 -6.32 26.81 -18.98
CA LYS A 301 -6.77 28.20 -18.84
C LYS A 301 -6.99 28.58 -17.37
N MET A 302 -7.68 27.72 -16.61
CA MET A 302 -7.90 27.92 -15.17
C MET A 302 -6.59 28.18 -14.42
N VAL A 303 -5.55 27.36 -14.68
CA VAL A 303 -4.28 27.47 -13.98
C VAL A 303 -3.56 28.76 -14.34
N LYS A 304 -3.56 29.15 -15.62
CA LYS A 304 -2.92 30.39 -16.09
C LYS A 304 -3.63 31.64 -15.58
N ASP A 305 -4.96 31.66 -15.63
CA ASP A 305 -5.75 32.81 -15.17
C ASP A 305 -5.55 33.00 -13.66
N LEU A 306 -5.62 31.92 -12.86
CA LEU A 306 -5.35 31.96 -11.42
C LEU A 306 -3.88 32.28 -11.10
N GLN A 307 -2.93 31.83 -11.91
CA GLN A 307 -1.53 32.19 -11.75
C GLN A 307 -1.32 33.69 -11.96
N GLN A 308 -1.90 34.27 -13.02
CA GLN A 308 -1.79 35.71 -13.28
C GLN A 308 -2.44 36.52 -12.16
N GLU A 309 -3.62 36.12 -11.72
CA GLU A 309 -4.37 36.89 -10.73
C GLU A 309 -3.74 36.80 -9.33
N TYR A 310 -3.23 35.62 -8.94
CA TYR A 310 -2.80 35.38 -7.58
C TYR A 310 -1.30 35.22 -7.42
N CYS A 311 -0.46 34.98 -8.43
CA CYS A 311 0.97 34.72 -8.25
C CYS A 311 1.91 35.90 -8.58
N HIS A 312 1.37 37.08 -8.91
CA HIS A 312 2.15 38.33 -9.04
C HIS A 312 2.45 39.01 -7.70
#